data_AF-A0A243GNY3-F1
#
_entry.id   AF-A0A243GNY3-F1
#
_cell.length_a   1.000
_cell.length_b   1.000
_cell.length_c   1.000
_cell.angle_alpha   90.00
_cell.angle_beta   90.00
_cell.angle_gamma   90.00
#
_symmetry.space_group_name_H-M   'P 1'
#
loop_
_entity.id
_entity.type
_entity.pdbx_description
1 polymer ?
#
loop_
_entity_poly.entity_id
_entity_poly.type
_entity_poly.pdbx_seq_one_letter_code
_entity_poly.pdbx_strand_id
1 'polypeptide(L)' 'MRPFKRIRTIYLITVPIIALLSLFFPQPVEDLMLTYFFVLVFGGLAIGFTYIMDFIEKTKDKRE' A
#
# COMPACT_ATOMS: atom_id res chain seq x y z
N MET A 1 -14.06 -6.68 15.15
CA MET A 1 -13.12 -5.66 14.61
C MET A 1 -11.79 -6.34 14.30
N ARG A 2 -11.09 -6.20 13.18
CA ARG A 2 -11.34 -5.84 11.78
C ARG A 2 -10.08 -6.41 11.09
N PRO A 3 -10.02 -7.68 10.67
CA PRO A 3 -8.83 -8.24 10.00
C PRO A 3 -8.35 -7.35 8.83
N PHE A 4 -9.30 -6.66 8.19
CA PHE A 4 -9.06 -5.58 7.23
C PHE A 4 -8.16 -4.43 7.72
N LYS A 5 -8.35 -3.94 8.95
CA LYS A 5 -7.46 -2.88 9.50
C LYS A 5 -6.04 -3.42 9.68
N ARG A 6 -5.89 -4.67 10.11
CA ARG A 6 -4.57 -5.30 10.34
C ARG A 6 -3.83 -5.54 9.03
N ILE A 7 -4.50 -6.05 7.99
CA ILE A 7 -3.91 -6.26 6.66
C ILE A 7 -3.48 -4.92 6.04
N ARG A 8 -4.33 -3.89 6.13
CA ARG A 8 -3.99 -2.56 5.62
C ARG A 8 -2.78 -1.95 6.34
N THR A 9 -2.69 -2.10 7.66
CA THR A 9 -1.53 -1.63 8.44
C THR A 9 -0.27 -2.40 8.08
N ILE A 10 -0.34 -3.73 7.94
CA ILE A 10 0.80 -4.54 7.48
C ILE A 10 1.25 -4.07 6.11
N TYR A 11 0.33 -3.87 5.16
CA TYR A 11 0.66 -3.40 3.81
C TYR A 11 1.31 -2.00 3.83
N LEU A 12 0.74 -1.06 4.59
CA LEU A 12 1.27 0.29 4.75
C LEU A 12 2.66 0.35 5.40
N ILE A 13 3.02 -0.63 6.23
CA ILE A 13 4.34 -0.70 6.87
C ILE A 13 5.34 -1.45 5.98
N THR A 14 4.90 -2.50 5.30
CA THR A 14 5.80 -3.36 4.51
C THR A 14 6.31 -2.64 3.26
N VAL A 15 5.46 -1.87 2.58
CA VAL A 15 5.83 -1.08 1.39
C VAL A 15 7.00 -0.11 1.65
N PRO A 16 6.96 0.77 2.67
CA PRO A 16 8.07 1.66 2.96
C PRO A 16 9.31 0.93 3.49
N ILE A 17 9.16 -0.20 4.19
CA ILE A 17 10.31 -1.02 4.61
C ILE A 17 11.04 -1.60 3.39
N ILE A 18 10.33 -2.11 2.39
CA ILE A 18 10.94 -2.62 1.14
C ILE A 18 11.63 -1.50 0.38
N ALA A 19 11.01 -0.30 0.32
CA ALA A 19 11.61 0.86 -0.32
C ALA A 19 12.91 1.31 0.38
N LEU A 20 12.92 1.33 1.72
CA LEU A 20 14.12 1.66 2.50
C LEU A 20 15.21 0.59 2.33
N LEU A 21 14.85 -0.69 2.39
CA LEU A 21 15.81 -1.78 2.18
C LEU A 21 16.44 -1.71 0.77
N SER A 22 15.65 -1.39 -0.26
CA SER A 22 16.16 -1.17 -1.63
C SER A 22 17.13 0.00 -1.74
N LEU A 23 16.97 1.04 -0.91
CA LEU A 23 17.89 2.19 -0.84
C LEU A 23 19.23 1.87 -0.17
N PHE A 24 19.23 0.95 0.82
CA PHE A 24 20.44 0.62 1.60
C PHE A 24 21.23 -0.57 1.03
N PHE A 25 20.63 -1.40 0.17
CA PHE A 25 21.31 -2.51 -0.50
C PHE A 25 21.72 -2.13 -1.93
N PRO A 26 22.97 -2.39 -2.36
CA PRO A 26 23.39 -2.10 -3.72
C PRO A 26 22.70 -3.06 -4.70
N GLN A 27 21.61 -2.60 -5.33
CA GLN A 27 20.94 -3.28 -6.42
C GLN A 27 21.40 -2.69 -7.77
N PRO A 28 21.47 -3.50 -8.85
CA PRO A 28 21.70 -2.97 -10.19
C PRO A 28 20.61 -1.95 -10.56
N VAL A 29 20.96 -0.94 -11.35
CA VAL A 29 20.10 0.22 -11.64
C VAL A 29 18.74 -0.17 -12.22
N GLU A 30 18.71 -1.26 -13.02
CA GLU A 30 17.47 -1.82 -13.58
C GLU A 30 16.51 -2.33 -12.48
N ASP A 31 17.04 -3.06 -11.50
CA ASP A 31 16.26 -3.59 -10.37
C ASP A 31 15.78 -2.47 -9.43
N LEU A 32 16.59 -1.41 -9.28
CA LEU A 32 16.23 -0.24 -8.49
C LEU A 32 15.03 0.49 -9.14
N MET A 33 15.10 0.74 -10.46
CA MET A 33 14.01 1.36 -11.22
C MET A 33 12.72 0.53 -11.14
N LEU A 34 12.82 -0.79 -11.25
CA LEU A 34 11.68 -1.70 -11.11
C LEU A 34 11.06 -1.62 -9.70
N THR A 35 11.89 -1.56 -8.67
CA THR A 35 11.45 -1.49 -7.26
C THR A 35 10.73 -0.18 -6.99
N TYR A 36 11.27 0.96 -7.45
CA TYR A 36 10.58 2.26 -7.34
C TYR A 36 9.26 2.29 -8.10
N PHE A 37 9.22 1.70 -9.30
CA PHE A 37 7.98 1.60 -10.09
C PHE A 37 6.92 0.80 -9.33
N PHE A 38 7.29 -0.34 -8.74
CA PHE A 38 6.39 -1.14 -7.93
C PHE A 38 5.91 -0.41 -6.67
N VAL A 39 6.79 0.30 -5.97
CA VAL A 39 6.42 1.10 -4.79
C VAL A 39 5.42 2.21 -5.15
N LEU A 40 5.62 2.89 -6.27
CA LEU A 40 4.69 3.93 -6.77
C LEU A 40 3.32 3.34 -7.12
N VAL A 41 3.30 2.27 -7.91
CA VAL A 41 2.05 1.63 -8.36
C VAL A 41 1.29 1.03 -7.18
N PHE A 42 1.94 0.23 -6.34
CA PHE A 42 1.29 -0.41 -5.20
C PHE A 42 0.96 0.56 -4.08
N GLY A 43 1.79 1.57 -3.83
CA GLY A 43 1.50 2.65 -2.89
C GLY A 43 0.26 3.45 -3.31
N GLY A 44 0.17 3.83 -4.60
CA GLY A 44 -0.99 4.51 -5.16
C GLY A 44 -2.26 3.66 -5.12
N LEU A 45 -2.15 2.38 -5.50
CA LEU A 45 -3.27 1.43 -5.43
C LEU A 45 -3.79 1.23 -4.00
N ALA A 46 -2.89 1.14 -3.01
CA ALA A 46 -3.29 1.00 -1.61
C ALA A 46 -4.08 2.21 -1.10
N ILE A 47 -3.68 3.43 -1.47
CA ILE A 47 -4.41 4.66 -1.14
C ILE A 47 -5.77 4.69 -1.86
N GLY A 48 -5.81 4.32 -3.15
CA GLY A 48 -7.06 4.23 -3.91
C GLY A 48 -8.04 3.24 -3.30
N PHE A 49 -7.58 2.02 -2.98
CA PHE A 49 -8.38 0.99 -2.30
C PHE A 49 -8.91 1.46 -0.96
N THR A 50 -8.10 2.22 -0.23
CA THR A 50 -8.49 2.79 1.05
C THR A 50 -9.70 3.72 0.91
N TYR A 51 -9.67 4.61 -0.06
CA TYR A 51 -10.76 5.54 -0.34
C TYR A 51 -12.02 4.83 -0.82
N ILE A 52 -11.88 3.84 -1.70
CA ILE A 52 -13.00 3.03 -2.19
C ILE A 52 -13.65 2.28 -1.02
N MET A 53 -12.86 1.69 -0.13
CA MET A 53 -13.41 1.03 1.06
C MET A 53 -14.11 2.00 2.01
N ASP A 54 -13.54 3.18 2.27
CA ASP A 54 -14.18 4.20 3.11
C ASP A 54 -15.52 4.66 2.50
N PHE A 55 -15.56 4.80 1.17
CA PHE A 55 -16.77 5.14 0.44
C PHE A 55 -17.84 4.05 0.54
N ILE A 56 -17.46 2.77 0.40
CA ILE A 56 -18.37 1.63 0.56
C ILE A 56 -18.87 1.54 2.01
N GLU A 57 -18.00 1.74 3.01
CA GLU A 57 -18.35 1.74 4.44
C GLU A 57 -19.39 2.83 4.74
N LYS A 58 -19.16 4.07 4.28
CA LYS A 58 -20.13 5.18 4.41
C LYS A 58 -21.44 4.96 3.67
N THR A 59 -21.39 4.32 2.49
CA THR A 59 -22.60 4.05 1.69
C THR A 59 -23.45 2.95 2.33
N LYS A 60 -22.81 1.97 2.98
CA LYS A 60 -23.48 0.89 3.69
C LYS A 60 -24.13 1.37 4.99
N ASP A 61 -23.46 2.25 5.73
CA ASP A 61 -23.96 2.88 6.97
C ASP A 61 -25.24 3.70 6.72
N LYS A 62 -25.39 4.33 5.55
CA LYS A 62 -26.59 5.09 5.16
C LYS A 62 -27.82 4.24 4.80
N ARG A 63 -27.68 2.92 4.67
CA ARG A 63 -28.77 2.00 4.27
C ARG A 63 -29.37 1.21 5.45
N GLU A 64 -28.79 1.31 6.65
CA GLU A 64 -29.40 0.85 7.91
C GLU A 64 -30.09 2.02 8.62
#